data_AF-A0A2G5UU87-F1
#
_entry.id   AF-A0A2G5UU87-F1
#
_cell.length_a   1.000
_cell.length_b   1.000
_cell.length_c   1.000
_cell.angle_alpha   90.00
_cell.angle_beta   90.00
_cell.angle_gamma   90.00
#
_symmetry.space_group_name_H-M   'P 1'
#
loop_
_entity.id
_entity.type
_entity.pdbx_description
1 polymer ?
#
loop_
_entity_poly.entity_id
_entity_poly.type
_entity_poly.pdbx_seq_one_letter_code
_entity_poly.pdbx_strand_id
1 'polypeptide(L)'
;MGPPDRQEKKRTASQSTIFLERTHMKEYALATIMNNEVTKRVVAHQYILQDHYKDAEKQWEIQPPSSPDITRDAKGIYHYSNSYVNKKHKNMPKSLIYIVHKHPLAQLIALDYHISGLHQGPKDTVRDITNKYWIKHIVALSKTIRSTCVTCKLRHGNPYHYPFATQLPSIRTQICRPFQNVGIDYFVPISYKNALGETSKLWVMLATCLLTRAVHLEVVPDNTTSSFLLAMRRFIGRRGTPRTIVSDNAPAFTLGYAMMNADIISMISSSLSLTSYLASKEIEVKQITPFAPWQGGVYERIVGIVKNLFYKSIGRLQLSYVEVETLMIECEGIINSRPITANSISISDTAAIRPIDFMLPQAELSIPNNLENRTSTKIGVTEKQTREYLKHLDNLRVQLWDEFYKEMYTGKQAPTYNDKAHCSVKPQLNHVVLVKTPNVSRYRWPLGRIIKLLPSTDGHIRSVRLKCKNAEIERAMNQLIPLELSTQDIDLYTDTTVV
;
A
#
# COMPACT_ATOMS: atom_id res chain seq x y z
N MET A 1 -0.72 -66.16 -51.67
CA MET A 1 0.58 -66.46 -51.06
C MET A 1 1.03 -65.18 -50.36
N GLY A 2 0.61 -64.89 -49.14
CA GLY A 2 1.00 -65.57 -47.89
C GLY A 2 2.03 -64.66 -47.19
N PRO A 3 1.63 -63.82 -46.22
CA PRO A 3 2.60 -63.04 -45.43
C PRO A 3 3.39 -64.00 -44.53
N PRO A 4 4.70 -63.80 -44.34
CA PRO A 4 5.52 -64.73 -43.60
C PRO A 4 5.21 -64.69 -42.11
N ASP A 5 5.04 -65.90 -41.57
CA ASP A 5 4.75 -66.24 -40.19
C ASP A 5 5.67 -65.54 -39.19
N ARG A 6 5.02 -64.90 -38.22
CA ARG A 6 5.62 -64.39 -37.00
C ARG A 6 5.95 -65.60 -36.11
N GLN A 7 7.17 -66.11 -36.20
CA GLN A 7 7.64 -67.13 -35.26
C GLN A 7 7.59 -66.59 -33.82
N GLU A 8 6.60 -67.09 -33.07
CA GLU A 8 6.52 -67.06 -31.62
C GLU A 8 7.79 -67.68 -31.02
N LYS A 9 8.77 -66.83 -30.70
CA LYS A 9 9.78 -67.20 -29.71
C LYS A 9 9.09 -67.23 -28.35
N LYS A 10 8.73 -68.45 -27.92
CA LYS A 10 8.51 -68.84 -26.53
C LYS A 10 9.60 -68.22 -25.66
N ARG A 11 9.33 -67.05 -25.07
CA ARG A 11 10.08 -66.57 -23.91
C ARG A 11 9.59 -67.41 -22.75
N THR A 12 10.43 -68.38 -22.42
CA THR A 12 10.43 -69.19 -21.22
C THR A 12 9.97 -68.40 -20.00
N ALA A 13 9.09 -69.02 -19.21
CA ALA A 13 8.53 -68.54 -17.95
C ALA A 13 9.58 -68.41 -16.82
N SER A 14 10.73 -67.83 -17.10
CA SER A 14 11.86 -67.65 -16.18
C SER A 14 12.26 -66.19 -15.96
N GLN A 15 11.55 -65.23 -16.56
CA GLN A 15 11.81 -63.77 -16.36
C GLN A 15 10.70 -63.03 -15.61
N SER A 16 9.63 -63.71 -15.18
CA SER A 16 8.56 -63.13 -14.35
C SER A 16 8.77 -63.33 -12.84
N THR A 17 9.96 -63.75 -12.42
CA THR A 17 10.24 -64.20 -11.04
C THR A 17 11.36 -63.38 -10.37
N ILE A 18 11.54 -62.12 -10.77
CA ILE A 18 12.62 -61.26 -10.23
C ILE A 18 12.08 -60.05 -9.42
N PHE A 19 10.77 -59.86 -9.29
CA PHE A 19 10.20 -58.70 -8.57
C PHE A 19 9.72 -58.95 -7.12
N LEU A 20 10.05 -60.11 -6.53
CA LEU A 20 9.52 -60.57 -5.23
C LEU A 20 10.63 -60.85 -4.20
N GLU A 21 11.67 -60.03 -4.11
CA GLU A 21 12.74 -60.24 -3.12
C GLU A 21 12.72 -59.28 -1.92
N ARG A 22 11.92 -58.21 -1.92
CA ARG A 22 11.81 -57.30 -0.78
C ARG A 22 10.59 -57.63 0.09
N THR A 23 10.80 -57.87 1.39
CA THR A 23 9.78 -58.21 2.40
C THR A 23 8.58 -57.25 2.38
N HIS A 24 8.82 -55.94 2.26
CA HIS A 24 7.75 -54.94 2.18
C HIS A 24 6.85 -55.07 0.95
N MET A 25 7.39 -55.46 -0.21
CA MET A 25 6.59 -55.63 -1.43
C MET A 25 5.70 -56.87 -1.35
N LYS A 26 6.16 -57.93 -0.68
CA LYS A 26 5.34 -59.11 -0.37
C LYS A 26 4.21 -58.75 0.59
N GLU A 27 4.52 -58.05 1.68
CA GLU A 27 3.53 -57.62 2.67
C GLU A 27 2.49 -56.65 2.08
N TYR A 28 2.92 -55.74 1.21
CA TYR A 28 2.02 -54.83 0.49
C TYR A 28 1.10 -55.58 -0.49
N ALA A 29 1.65 -56.53 -1.26
CA ALA A 29 0.89 -57.35 -2.18
C ALA A 29 -0.14 -58.23 -1.44
N LEU A 30 0.25 -58.84 -0.31
CA LEU A 30 -0.64 -59.61 0.56
C LEU A 30 -1.76 -58.75 1.15
N ALA A 31 -1.45 -57.56 1.66
CA ALA A 31 -2.45 -56.60 2.15
C ALA A 31 -3.41 -56.14 1.03
N THR A 32 -2.93 -56.12 -0.22
CA THR A 32 -3.75 -55.82 -1.41
C THR A 32 -4.71 -56.94 -1.75
N ILE A 33 -4.24 -58.19 -1.71
CA ILE A 33 -5.08 -59.38 -1.91
C ILE A 33 -6.14 -59.47 -0.79
N MET A 34 -5.80 -59.10 0.44
CA MET A 34 -6.72 -59.11 1.60
C MET A 34 -7.60 -57.86 1.72
N ASN A 35 -7.54 -56.93 0.76
CA ASN A 35 -8.27 -55.66 0.76
C ASN A 35 -8.15 -54.81 2.04
N ASN A 36 -7.00 -54.89 2.74
CA ASN A 36 -6.77 -54.18 3.99
C ASN A 36 -5.98 -52.88 3.79
N GLU A 37 -6.71 -51.77 3.62
CA GLU A 37 -6.14 -50.44 3.38
C GLU A 37 -5.25 -49.92 4.52
N VAL A 38 -5.54 -50.28 5.77
CA VAL A 38 -4.73 -49.84 6.92
C VAL A 38 -3.34 -50.44 6.84
N THR A 39 -3.25 -51.76 6.59
CA THR A 39 -1.95 -52.45 6.51
C THR A 39 -1.14 -51.98 5.30
N LYS A 40 -1.79 -51.72 4.14
CA LYS A 40 -1.13 -51.11 2.98
C LYS A 40 -0.44 -49.80 3.33
N ARG A 41 -1.16 -48.90 4.02
CA ARG A 41 -0.62 -47.59 4.43
C ARG A 41 0.54 -47.72 5.42
N VAL A 42 0.45 -48.66 6.36
CA VAL A 42 1.53 -48.90 7.33
C VAL A 42 2.79 -49.43 6.63
N VAL A 43 2.64 -50.41 5.73
CA VAL A 43 3.78 -50.97 4.97
C VAL A 43 4.39 -49.90 4.06
N ALA A 44 3.57 -49.13 3.34
CA ALA A 44 4.05 -48.03 2.50
C ALA A 44 4.77 -46.94 3.32
N HIS A 45 4.23 -46.56 4.49
CA HIS A 45 4.85 -45.57 5.37
C HIS A 45 6.21 -46.06 5.89
N GLN A 46 6.30 -47.32 6.31
CA GLN A 46 7.56 -47.93 6.73
C GLN A 46 8.58 -47.98 5.58
N TYR A 47 8.14 -48.34 4.37
CA TYR A 47 8.99 -48.35 3.19
C TYR A 47 9.56 -46.96 2.91
N ILE A 48 8.72 -45.92 2.83
CA ILE A 48 9.15 -44.53 2.59
C ILE A 48 10.17 -44.09 3.65
N LEU A 49 9.95 -44.44 4.92
CA LEU A 49 10.89 -44.13 5.98
C LEU A 49 12.21 -44.88 5.83
N GLN A 50 12.23 -46.14 5.44
CA GLN A 50 13.50 -46.85 5.23
C GLN A 50 14.23 -46.36 3.99
N ASP A 51 13.49 -46.08 2.92
CA ASP A 51 14.02 -45.63 1.65
C ASP A 51 14.67 -44.24 1.79
N HIS A 52 14.06 -43.32 2.55
CA HIS A 52 14.63 -41.99 2.74
C HIS A 52 15.99 -42.00 3.44
N TYR A 53 16.28 -42.95 4.34
CA TYR A 53 17.61 -43.04 4.95
C TYR A 53 18.65 -43.49 3.93
N LYS A 54 18.30 -44.47 3.08
CA LYS A 54 19.19 -44.98 2.02
C LYS A 54 19.41 -43.93 0.94
N ASP A 55 18.36 -43.20 0.58
CA ASP A 55 18.43 -42.14 -0.40
C ASP A 55 19.25 -40.94 0.16
N ALA A 56 19.05 -40.61 1.45
CA ALA A 56 19.84 -39.61 2.15
C ALA A 56 21.35 -39.90 2.14
N GLU A 57 21.71 -41.15 2.40
CA GLU A 57 23.08 -41.66 2.34
C GLU A 57 23.65 -41.57 0.92
N LYS A 58 22.90 -42.06 -0.07
CA LYS A 58 23.40 -42.19 -1.44
C LYS A 58 23.54 -40.85 -2.16
N GLN A 59 22.60 -39.93 -1.94
CA GLN A 59 22.57 -38.66 -2.66
C GLN A 59 23.33 -37.53 -1.97
N TRP A 60 23.37 -37.52 -0.63
CA TRP A 60 23.97 -36.40 0.12
C TRP A 60 25.03 -36.81 1.14
N GLU A 61 25.37 -38.11 1.23
CA GLU A 61 26.31 -38.66 2.22
C GLU A 61 25.88 -38.34 3.67
N ILE A 62 24.56 -38.14 3.89
CA ILE A 62 24.01 -37.79 5.20
C ILE A 62 23.52 -39.05 5.90
N GLN A 63 24.27 -39.45 6.93
CA GLN A 63 23.83 -40.46 7.87
C GLN A 63 23.05 -39.87 9.04
N PRO A 64 22.06 -40.61 9.59
CA PRO A 64 21.55 -40.33 10.93
C PRO A 64 22.72 -40.23 11.93
N PRO A 65 22.75 -39.20 12.79
CA PRO A 65 23.89 -38.97 13.67
C PRO A 65 24.07 -40.14 14.64
N SER A 66 25.32 -40.56 14.84
CA SER A 66 25.69 -41.50 15.91
C SER A 66 25.67 -40.76 17.25
N SER A 67 24.48 -40.65 17.84
CA SER A 67 24.23 -40.01 19.13
C SER A 67 23.56 -41.02 20.07
N PRO A 68 23.84 -40.99 21.39
CA PRO A 68 23.13 -41.83 22.36
C PRO A 68 21.61 -41.59 22.37
N ASP A 69 21.18 -40.44 21.88
CA ASP A 69 19.76 -40.06 21.80
C ASP A 69 19.05 -40.67 20.57
N ILE A 70 19.77 -41.31 19.65
CA ILE A 70 19.21 -41.89 18.42
C ILE A 70 19.42 -43.41 18.42
N THR A 71 18.33 -44.16 18.37
CA THR A 71 18.34 -45.62 18.35
C THR A 71 17.66 -46.16 17.09
N ARG A 72 18.10 -47.31 16.60
CA ARG A 72 17.51 -47.96 15.43
C ARG A 72 16.67 -49.15 15.88
N ASP A 73 15.43 -49.22 15.42
CA ASP A 73 14.53 -50.33 15.77
C ASP A 73 14.77 -51.59 14.90
N ALA A 74 14.11 -52.69 15.25
CA ALA A 74 14.18 -53.96 14.49
C ALA A 74 13.64 -53.84 13.05
N LYS A 75 12.86 -52.79 12.77
CA LYS A 75 12.35 -52.45 11.44
C LYS A 75 13.28 -51.47 10.72
N GLY A 76 14.48 -51.20 11.25
CA GLY A 76 15.48 -50.35 10.62
C GLY A 76 15.16 -48.85 10.62
N ILE A 77 14.15 -48.39 11.38
CA ILE A 77 13.76 -46.98 11.51
C ILE A 77 14.52 -46.35 12.68
N TYR A 78 14.98 -45.11 12.50
CA TYR A 78 15.68 -44.36 13.53
C TYR A 78 14.71 -43.58 14.40
N HIS A 79 14.90 -43.64 15.71
CA HIS A 79 14.09 -43.00 16.73
C HIS A 79 14.96 -42.08 17.59
N TYR A 80 14.55 -40.83 17.71
CA TYR A 80 15.11 -39.85 18.61
C TYR A 80 14.39 -39.87 19.96
N SER A 81 15.16 -39.95 21.05
CA SER A 81 14.68 -39.89 22.42
C SER A 81 15.40 -38.75 23.15
N ASN A 82 14.66 -37.91 23.86
CA ASN A 82 15.22 -36.81 24.66
C ASN A 82 14.85 -37.00 26.14
N SER A 83 15.76 -36.60 27.04
CA SER A 83 15.56 -36.58 28.50
C SER A 83 14.33 -35.79 28.96
N TYR A 84 13.89 -34.77 28.21
CA TYR A 84 12.69 -33.96 28.48
C TYR A 84 11.37 -34.65 28.13
N VAL A 85 11.38 -35.58 27.17
CA VAL A 85 10.18 -36.25 26.64
C VAL A 85 9.74 -37.40 27.55
N ASN A 86 10.64 -37.88 28.41
CA ASN A 86 10.56 -39.25 28.91
C ASN A 86 10.22 -39.41 30.40
N LYS A 87 9.70 -38.39 31.12
CA LYS A 87 9.54 -38.53 32.59
C LYS A 87 8.19 -38.30 33.25
N LYS A 88 7.17 -37.60 32.69
CA LYS A 88 5.98 -37.26 33.52
C LYS A 88 4.58 -37.26 32.90
N HIS A 89 4.37 -37.31 31.58
CA HIS A 89 3.02 -37.18 31.00
C HIS A 89 2.59 -38.44 30.24
N LYS A 90 1.46 -39.07 30.64
CA LYS A 90 0.95 -40.34 30.10
C LYS A 90 0.70 -40.33 28.58
N ASN A 91 0.45 -39.15 28.02
CA ASN A 91 0.06 -38.96 26.62
C ASN A 91 1.20 -38.45 25.70
N MET A 92 2.44 -38.38 26.19
CA MET A 92 3.58 -37.90 25.39
C MET A 92 4.29 -39.07 24.68
N PRO A 93 4.71 -38.93 23.40
CA PRO A 93 5.40 -39.99 22.67
C PRO A 93 6.72 -40.37 23.35
N LYS A 94 6.97 -41.68 23.55
CA LYS A 94 8.20 -42.18 24.20
C LYS A 94 9.46 -41.95 23.36
N SER A 95 9.31 -41.92 22.04
CA SER A 95 10.35 -41.63 21.06
C SER A 95 9.72 -41.02 19.81
N LEU A 96 10.51 -40.26 19.04
CA LEU A 96 10.11 -39.59 17.82
C LEU A 96 10.85 -40.20 16.62
N ILE A 97 10.18 -40.36 15.48
CA ILE A 97 10.83 -40.88 14.27
C ILE A 97 11.79 -39.82 13.73
N TYR A 98 13.06 -40.16 13.60
CA TYR A 98 14.08 -39.26 13.06
C TYR A 98 13.92 -39.11 11.55
N ILE A 99 13.80 -37.87 11.06
CA ILE A 99 13.79 -37.58 9.61
C ILE A 99 14.99 -36.71 9.27
N VAL A 100 15.67 -37.06 8.18
CA VAL A 100 16.78 -36.26 7.65
C VAL A 100 16.24 -34.92 7.13
N HIS A 101 16.62 -33.83 7.80
CA HIS A 101 16.09 -32.48 7.54
C HIS A 101 16.32 -31.95 6.11
N LYS A 102 17.37 -32.40 5.41
CA LYS A 102 17.64 -32.00 4.02
C LYS A 102 16.85 -32.81 2.99
N HIS A 103 16.31 -33.96 3.38
CA HIS A 103 15.60 -34.83 2.45
C HIS A 103 14.21 -34.23 2.11
N PRO A 104 13.71 -34.31 0.86
CA PRO A 104 12.41 -33.78 0.46
C PRO A 104 11.24 -34.24 1.32
N LEU A 105 11.33 -35.44 1.88
CA LEU A 105 10.37 -35.99 2.85
C LEU A 105 10.12 -35.06 4.06
N ALA A 106 11.14 -34.38 4.58
CA ALA A 106 10.99 -33.46 5.69
C ALA A 106 10.03 -32.31 5.34
N GLN A 107 10.15 -31.79 4.12
CA GLN A 107 9.30 -30.72 3.61
C GLN A 107 7.88 -31.21 3.36
N LEU A 108 7.72 -32.38 2.74
CA LEU A 108 6.42 -32.99 2.49
C LEU A 108 5.65 -33.25 3.79
N ILE A 109 6.32 -33.76 4.82
CA ILE A 109 5.73 -33.93 6.16
C ILE A 109 5.28 -32.58 6.70
N ALA A 110 6.15 -31.57 6.69
CA ALA A 110 5.80 -30.29 7.26
C ALA A 110 4.70 -29.55 6.47
N LEU A 111 4.62 -29.78 5.15
CA LEU A 111 3.56 -29.25 4.27
C LEU A 111 2.23 -29.93 4.54
N ASP A 112 2.22 -31.26 4.69
CA ASP A 112 1.03 -32.04 5.02
C ASP A 112 0.44 -31.61 6.36
N TYR A 113 1.27 -31.49 7.41
CA TYR A 113 0.84 -30.99 8.72
C TYR A 113 0.36 -29.52 8.69
N HIS A 114 0.97 -28.69 7.84
CA HIS A 114 0.53 -27.31 7.64
C HIS A 114 -0.86 -27.25 6.98
N ILE A 115 -1.11 -28.06 5.95
CA ILE A 115 -2.38 -28.10 5.21
C ILE A 115 -3.49 -28.77 6.03
N SER A 116 -3.22 -29.95 6.59
CA SER A 116 -4.17 -30.71 7.43
C SER A 116 -4.55 -29.95 8.70
N GLY A 117 -3.61 -29.21 9.29
CA GLY A 117 -3.83 -28.28 10.40
C GLY A 117 -4.48 -26.95 10.00
N LEU A 118 -5.11 -26.86 8.82
CA LEU A 118 -5.83 -25.68 8.33
C LEU A 118 -5.00 -24.39 8.27
N HIS A 119 -3.74 -24.49 7.84
CA HIS A 119 -2.81 -23.37 7.70
C HIS A 119 -2.45 -22.65 9.01
N GLN A 120 -2.39 -23.40 10.10
CA GLN A 120 -1.98 -22.92 11.42
C GLN A 120 -0.57 -22.28 11.44
N GLY A 121 -0.25 -21.60 12.56
CA GLY A 121 1.02 -20.92 12.73
C GLY A 121 2.22 -21.87 12.71
N PRO A 122 3.45 -21.37 12.46
CA PRO A 122 4.64 -22.22 12.40
C PRO A 122 4.91 -22.95 13.72
N LYS A 123 4.59 -22.33 14.87
CA LYS A 123 4.77 -22.96 16.19
C LYS A 123 3.81 -24.13 16.41
N ASP A 124 2.56 -23.98 16.00
CA ASP A 124 1.54 -25.02 16.13
C ASP A 124 1.84 -26.18 15.17
N THR A 125 2.25 -25.85 13.94
CA THR A 125 2.72 -26.86 12.96
C THR A 125 3.90 -27.66 13.52
N VAL A 126 4.90 -26.98 14.12
CA VAL A 126 6.03 -27.64 14.76
C VAL A 126 5.57 -28.55 15.89
N ARG A 127 4.67 -28.07 16.76
CA ARG A 127 4.12 -28.86 17.87
C ARG A 127 3.50 -30.16 17.35
N ASP A 128 2.68 -30.08 16.30
CA ASP A 128 2.00 -31.26 15.77
C ASP A 128 2.96 -32.25 15.10
N ILE A 129 3.97 -31.75 14.40
CA ILE A 129 5.05 -32.59 13.84
C ILE A 129 5.83 -33.27 14.97
N THR A 130 6.15 -32.53 16.03
CA THR A 130 6.91 -33.05 17.18
C THR A 130 6.15 -34.06 18.04
N ASN A 131 4.88 -34.34 17.75
CA ASN A 131 4.16 -35.48 18.34
C ASN A 131 4.60 -36.82 17.74
N LYS A 132 5.22 -36.82 16.55
CA LYS A 132 5.57 -38.05 15.83
C LYS A 132 6.98 -38.06 15.24
N TYR A 133 7.48 -36.93 14.77
CA TYR A 133 8.75 -36.82 14.05
C TYR A 133 9.73 -35.86 14.72
N TRP A 134 11.01 -36.20 14.62
CA TRP A 134 12.10 -35.31 14.97
C TRP A 134 12.83 -34.89 13.70
N ILE A 135 12.81 -33.58 13.41
CA ILE A 135 13.42 -32.98 12.24
C ILE A 135 14.30 -31.82 12.70
N LYS A 136 15.59 -31.84 12.36
CA LYS A 136 16.50 -30.74 12.67
C LYS A 136 16.03 -29.47 11.93
N HIS A 137 16.11 -28.31 12.57
CA HIS A 137 15.68 -27.02 12.00
C HIS A 137 14.20 -26.93 11.59
N ILE A 138 13.30 -27.75 12.18
CA ILE A 138 11.87 -27.77 11.83
C ILE A 138 11.16 -26.43 11.95
N VAL A 139 11.60 -25.57 12.87
CA VAL A 139 11.05 -24.22 13.05
C VAL A 139 11.34 -23.35 11.82
N ALA A 140 12.55 -23.45 11.26
CA ALA A 140 12.91 -22.72 10.04
C ALA A 140 12.11 -23.27 8.86
N LEU A 141 12.06 -24.59 8.70
CA LEU A 141 11.28 -25.25 7.66
C LEU A 141 9.79 -24.87 7.71
N SER A 142 9.18 -24.86 8.90
CA SER A 142 7.77 -24.50 9.07
C SER A 142 7.50 -23.02 8.76
N LYS A 143 8.47 -22.12 9.01
CA LYS A 143 8.37 -20.72 8.58
C LYS A 143 8.42 -20.61 7.06
N THR A 144 9.34 -21.34 6.42
CA THR A 144 9.48 -21.39 4.96
C THR A 144 8.21 -21.93 4.29
N ILE A 145 7.63 -23.01 4.81
CA ILE A 145 6.38 -23.58 4.28
C ILE A 145 5.23 -22.59 4.38
N ARG A 146 5.11 -21.90 5.52
CA ARG A 146 4.08 -20.87 5.67
C ARG A 146 4.31 -19.66 4.76
N SER A 147 5.56 -19.25 4.53
CA SER A 147 5.86 -18.12 3.66
C SER A 147 5.66 -18.44 2.18
N THR A 148 5.85 -19.69 1.78
CA THR A 148 5.64 -20.19 0.40
C THR A 148 4.20 -20.62 0.14
N CYS A 149 3.42 -20.95 1.16
CA CYS A 149 2.03 -21.33 1.04
C CYS A 149 1.16 -20.20 0.46
N VAL A 150 0.56 -20.45 -0.71
CA VAL A 150 -0.31 -19.50 -1.42
C VAL A 150 -1.50 -19.07 -0.57
N THR A 151 -2.16 -20.00 0.13
CA THR A 151 -3.29 -19.69 1.02
C THR A 151 -2.87 -18.75 2.15
N CYS A 152 -1.68 -18.95 2.72
CA CYS A 152 -1.14 -18.05 3.74
C CYS A 152 -0.73 -16.70 3.16
N LYS A 153 -0.13 -16.64 1.97
CA LYS A 153 0.20 -15.37 1.29
C LYS A 153 -1.07 -14.56 0.99
N LEU A 154 -2.13 -15.20 0.51
CA LEU A 154 -3.42 -14.56 0.24
C LEU A 154 -4.02 -13.94 1.51
N ARG A 155 -3.95 -14.63 2.65
CA ARG A 155 -4.55 -14.17 3.93
C ARG A 155 -3.66 -13.20 4.72
N HIS A 156 -2.34 -13.41 4.72
CA HIS A 156 -1.40 -12.77 5.65
C HIS A 156 -0.14 -12.19 4.99
N GLY A 157 0.07 -12.39 3.69
CA GLY A 157 1.23 -11.84 2.97
C GLY A 157 1.39 -10.33 3.13
N ASN A 158 2.62 -9.85 3.12
CA ASN A 158 2.92 -8.42 3.20
C ASN A 158 3.00 -7.82 1.79
N PRO A 159 2.63 -6.54 1.62
CA PRO A 159 2.79 -5.87 0.33
C PRO A 159 4.26 -5.64 -0.01
N TYR A 160 4.56 -5.30 -1.26
CA TYR A 160 5.90 -4.85 -1.62
C TYR A 160 6.30 -3.60 -0.84
N HIS A 161 7.61 -3.44 -0.65
CA HIS A 161 8.17 -2.21 -0.13
C HIS A 161 7.85 -1.03 -1.05
N TYR A 162 7.37 0.08 -0.48
CA TYR A 162 7.23 1.34 -1.20
C TYR A 162 8.42 2.24 -0.88
N PRO A 163 9.29 2.54 -1.85
CA PRO A 163 10.43 3.42 -1.61
C PRO A 163 9.94 4.87 -1.47
N PHE A 164 9.68 5.32 -0.25
CA PHE A 164 9.35 6.71 0.02
C PHE A 164 10.52 7.60 -0.43
N ALA A 165 10.20 8.69 -1.13
CA ALA A 165 11.22 9.64 -1.54
C ALA A 165 11.81 10.32 -0.30
N THR A 166 13.11 10.17 -0.09
CA THR A 166 13.86 10.85 0.99
C THR A 166 14.30 12.25 0.58
N GLN A 167 14.40 12.49 -0.74
CA GLN A 167 14.75 13.78 -1.32
C GLN A 167 13.51 14.54 -1.79
N LEU A 168 13.49 15.85 -1.55
CA LEU A 168 12.44 16.73 -2.08
C LEU A 168 12.59 16.83 -3.61
N PRO A 169 11.50 16.67 -4.39
CA PRO A 169 11.58 16.80 -5.84
C PRO A 169 12.08 18.19 -6.26
N SER A 170 12.79 18.27 -7.40
CA SER A 170 13.34 19.52 -7.93
C SER A 170 12.28 20.63 -8.07
N ILE A 171 11.04 20.26 -8.39
CA ILE A 171 9.90 21.19 -8.50
C ILE A 171 9.58 21.93 -7.20
N ARG A 172 10.07 21.43 -6.05
CA ARG A 172 9.93 22.01 -4.72
C ARG A 172 11.20 22.71 -4.21
N THR A 173 12.31 22.60 -4.94
CA THR A 173 13.61 23.16 -4.53
C THR A 173 14.15 24.20 -5.52
N GLN A 174 13.68 24.19 -6.77
CA GLN A 174 14.01 25.22 -7.75
C GLN A 174 13.20 26.50 -7.48
N ILE A 175 13.92 27.63 -7.48
CA ILE A 175 13.32 28.95 -7.37
C ILE A 175 12.41 29.17 -8.57
N CYS A 176 11.15 29.49 -8.30
CA CYS A 176 10.14 29.82 -9.30
C CYS A 176 9.15 30.83 -8.73
N ARG A 177 8.33 31.44 -9.59
CA ARG A 177 7.28 32.36 -9.12
C ARG A 177 6.24 31.60 -8.27
N PRO A 178 5.57 32.28 -7.32
CA PRO A 178 4.45 31.69 -6.60
C PRO A 178 3.40 31.11 -7.56
N PHE A 179 2.83 29.96 -7.19
CA PHE A 179 1.84 29.22 -7.98
C PHE A 179 2.29 28.78 -9.39
N GLN A 180 3.58 28.78 -9.70
CA GLN A 180 4.07 28.16 -10.94
C GLN A 180 3.86 26.64 -10.93
N ASN A 181 4.09 26.00 -9.79
CA ASN A 181 3.87 24.57 -9.60
C ASN A 181 2.85 24.40 -8.47
N VAL A 182 1.71 23.80 -8.78
CA VAL A 182 0.57 23.74 -7.85
C VAL A 182 0.09 22.32 -7.61
N GLY A 183 -0.36 22.05 -6.39
CA GLY A 183 -1.19 20.91 -6.06
C GLY A 183 -2.65 21.34 -6.03
N ILE A 184 -3.54 20.61 -6.69
CA ILE A 184 -4.99 20.89 -6.71
C ILE A 184 -5.75 19.73 -6.10
N ASP A 185 -6.72 20.04 -5.25
CA ASP A 185 -7.62 19.08 -4.63
C ASP A 185 -9.01 19.68 -4.38
N TYR A 186 -10.03 18.82 -4.28
CA TYR A 186 -11.37 19.22 -3.87
C TYR A 186 -11.64 18.83 -2.41
N PHE A 187 -12.21 19.77 -1.67
CA PHE A 187 -12.72 19.49 -0.33
C PHE A 187 -13.97 18.62 -0.39
N VAL A 188 -14.20 17.91 0.73
CA VAL A 188 -15.50 17.31 1.04
C VAL A 188 -16.54 18.43 1.09
N PRO A 189 -17.78 18.19 0.60
CA PRO A 189 -18.79 19.24 0.54
C PRO A 189 -19.09 19.87 1.90
N ILE A 190 -19.10 21.21 1.93
CA ILE A 190 -19.52 22.01 3.07
C ILE A 190 -21.02 22.24 2.96
N SER A 191 -21.72 22.08 4.08
CA SER A 191 -23.14 22.40 4.17
C SER A 191 -23.34 23.90 4.32
N TYR A 192 -24.25 24.48 3.53
CA TYR A 192 -24.64 25.87 3.63
C TYR A 192 -26.16 26.00 3.54
N LYS A 193 -26.70 27.13 4.00
CA LYS A 193 -28.12 27.46 3.92
C LYS A 193 -28.40 28.18 2.60
N ASN A 194 -29.24 27.58 1.75
CA ASN A 194 -29.64 28.20 0.49
C ASN A 194 -30.65 29.35 0.72
N ALA A 195 -31.00 30.08 -0.35
CA ALA A 195 -31.94 31.20 -0.26
C ALA A 195 -33.35 30.79 0.20
N LEU A 196 -33.71 29.50 0.04
CA LEU A 196 -34.98 28.92 0.50
C LEU A 196 -34.92 28.45 1.96
N GLY A 197 -33.76 28.57 2.61
CA GLY A 197 -33.54 28.16 3.98
C GLY A 197 -33.20 26.67 4.16
N GLU A 198 -33.04 25.92 3.08
CA GLU A 198 -32.71 24.50 3.08
C GLU A 198 -31.20 24.28 3.14
N THR A 199 -30.80 23.12 3.69
CA THR A 199 -29.39 22.73 3.71
C THR A 199 -28.96 22.20 2.34
N SER A 200 -28.07 22.92 1.69
CA SER A 200 -27.44 22.53 0.42
C SER A 200 -25.96 22.27 0.62
N LYS A 201 -25.31 21.66 -0.38
CA LYS A 201 -23.88 21.34 -0.37
C LYS A 201 -23.16 22.21 -1.39
N LEU A 202 -21.97 22.67 -1.01
CA LEU A 202 -21.01 23.31 -1.90
C LEU A 202 -19.66 22.63 -1.77
N TRP A 203 -18.76 22.84 -2.71
CA TRP A 203 -17.40 22.29 -2.69
C TRP A 203 -16.39 23.45 -2.68
N VAL A 204 -15.16 23.16 -2.27
CA VAL A 204 -14.07 24.15 -2.29
C VAL A 204 -12.91 23.55 -3.06
N MET A 205 -12.52 24.21 -4.15
CA MET A 205 -11.29 23.89 -4.86
C MET A 205 -10.12 24.50 -4.10
N LEU A 206 -9.16 23.68 -3.70
CA LEU A 206 -7.91 24.13 -3.11
C LEU A 206 -6.80 24.04 -4.15
N ALA A 207 -6.06 25.13 -4.29
CA ALA A 207 -4.79 25.14 -5.01
C ALA A 207 -3.67 25.56 -4.04
N THR A 208 -2.64 24.73 -3.88
CA THR A 208 -1.48 25.06 -3.05
C THR A 208 -0.21 25.16 -3.87
N CYS A 209 0.58 26.20 -3.66
CA CYS A 209 1.90 26.36 -4.26
C CYS A 209 2.87 25.33 -3.66
N LEU A 210 3.49 24.49 -4.50
CA LEU A 210 4.39 23.43 -4.04
C LEU A 210 5.73 23.96 -3.49
N LEU A 211 6.11 25.18 -3.87
CA LEU A 211 7.30 25.89 -3.41
C LEU A 211 7.01 26.71 -2.14
N THR A 212 6.25 27.81 -2.27
CA THR A 212 5.98 28.76 -1.17
C THR A 212 4.98 28.25 -0.14
N ARG A 213 4.29 27.14 -0.44
CA ARG A 213 3.18 26.60 0.36
C ARG A 213 1.99 27.57 0.53
N ALA A 214 1.94 28.63 -0.27
CA ALA A 214 0.75 29.48 -0.35
C ALA A 214 -0.47 28.65 -0.76
N VAL A 215 -1.65 29.09 -0.34
CA VAL A 215 -2.93 28.43 -0.56
C VAL A 215 -3.86 29.39 -1.25
N HIS A 216 -4.68 28.87 -2.15
CA HIS A 216 -5.82 29.55 -2.75
C HIS A 216 -7.05 28.66 -2.61
N LEU A 217 -8.14 29.22 -2.10
CA LEU A 217 -9.40 28.53 -1.86
C LEU A 217 -10.48 29.17 -2.72
N GLU A 218 -11.16 28.36 -3.53
CA GLU A 218 -12.24 28.82 -4.38
C GLU A 218 -13.52 28.03 -4.10
N VAL A 219 -14.56 28.72 -3.65
CA VAL A 219 -15.87 28.13 -3.43
C VAL A 219 -16.55 27.84 -4.78
N VAL A 220 -17.13 26.64 -4.90
CA VAL A 220 -17.87 26.20 -6.09
C VAL A 220 -19.18 25.53 -5.69
N PRO A 221 -20.24 25.65 -6.52
CA PRO A 221 -21.54 25.10 -6.20
C PRO A 221 -21.60 23.56 -6.31
N ASP A 222 -20.79 22.96 -7.18
CA ASP A 222 -20.75 21.52 -7.42
C ASP A 222 -19.34 21.06 -7.83
N ASN A 223 -19.15 19.74 -7.94
CA ASN A 223 -17.92 19.10 -8.41
C ASN A 223 -17.96 18.76 -9.91
N THR A 224 -18.76 19.48 -10.70
CA THR A 224 -18.82 19.28 -12.15
C THR A 224 -17.59 19.86 -12.85
N THR A 225 -17.32 19.40 -14.08
CA THR A 225 -16.23 19.96 -14.90
C THR A 225 -16.43 21.44 -15.21
N SER A 226 -17.67 21.91 -15.42
CA SER A 226 -17.95 23.34 -15.65
C SER A 226 -17.58 24.21 -14.44
N SER A 227 -17.96 23.78 -13.23
CA SER A 227 -17.60 24.50 -12.00
C SER A 227 -16.10 24.50 -11.76
N PHE A 228 -15.42 23.39 -12.06
CA PHE A 228 -13.96 23.31 -12.02
C PHE A 228 -13.29 24.30 -12.99
N LEU A 229 -13.72 24.34 -14.26
CA LEU A 229 -13.16 25.26 -15.25
C LEU A 229 -13.35 26.73 -14.85
N LEU A 230 -14.51 27.09 -14.30
CA LEU A 230 -14.75 28.45 -13.80
C LEU A 230 -13.87 28.78 -12.59
N ALA A 231 -13.70 27.84 -11.66
CA ALA A 231 -12.78 28.01 -10.54
C ALA A 231 -11.32 28.16 -10.99
N MET A 232 -10.89 27.35 -11.96
CA MET A 232 -9.56 27.48 -12.57
C MET A 232 -9.37 28.83 -13.26
N ARG A 233 -10.37 29.36 -13.96
CA ARG A 233 -10.32 30.71 -14.55
C ARG A 233 -10.15 31.79 -13.48
N ARG A 234 -10.87 31.70 -12.36
CA ARG A 234 -10.74 32.63 -11.23
C ARG A 234 -9.37 32.54 -10.57
N PHE A 235 -8.86 31.32 -10.35
CA PHE A 235 -7.50 31.08 -9.86
C PHE A 235 -6.44 31.68 -10.78
N ILE A 236 -6.49 31.36 -12.08
CA ILE A 236 -5.54 31.88 -13.07
C ILE A 236 -5.61 33.42 -13.16
N GLY A 237 -6.81 34.00 -13.11
CA GLY A 237 -7.00 35.44 -13.12
C GLY A 237 -6.35 36.15 -11.92
N ARG A 238 -6.29 35.50 -10.75
CA ARG A 238 -5.70 36.09 -9.53
C ARG A 238 -4.23 35.72 -9.31
N ARG A 239 -3.79 34.53 -9.72
CA ARG A 239 -2.48 33.94 -9.38
C ARG A 239 -1.58 33.66 -10.60
N GLY A 240 -2.11 33.83 -11.81
CA GLY A 240 -1.46 33.55 -13.08
C GLY A 240 -1.44 32.07 -13.45
N THR A 241 -1.23 31.77 -14.74
CA THR A 241 -1.28 30.40 -15.29
C THR A 241 -0.17 29.49 -14.76
N PRO A 242 -0.48 28.40 -14.04
CA PRO A 242 0.54 27.48 -13.55
C PRO A 242 1.26 26.80 -14.72
N ARG A 243 2.52 26.43 -14.51
CA ARG A 243 3.28 25.58 -15.44
C ARG A 243 2.97 24.11 -15.22
N THR A 244 2.88 23.71 -13.95
CA THR A 244 2.64 22.30 -13.58
C THR A 244 1.51 22.21 -12.56
N ILE A 245 0.60 21.26 -12.77
CA ILE A 245 -0.47 20.91 -11.83
C ILE A 245 -0.28 19.46 -11.39
N VAL A 246 -0.29 19.23 -10.07
CA VAL A 246 -0.36 17.89 -9.49
C VAL A 246 -1.74 17.72 -8.87
N SER A 247 -2.50 16.70 -9.27
CA SER A 247 -3.84 16.46 -8.71
C SER A 247 -4.17 14.98 -8.60
N ASP A 248 -5.29 14.69 -7.98
CA ASP A 248 -5.90 13.37 -8.05
C ASP A 248 -6.54 13.08 -9.42
N ASN A 249 -7.03 11.85 -9.58
CA ASN A 249 -7.64 11.36 -10.82
C ASN A 249 -9.16 11.52 -10.80
N ALA A 250 -9.67 12.55 -10.13
CA ALA A 250 -11.10 12.84 -10.17
C ALA A 250 -11.55 13.02 -11.64
N PRO A 251 -12.70 12.46 -12.05
CA PRO A 251 -13.19 12.57 -13.42
C PRO A 251 -13.35 14.02 -13.88
N ALA A 252 -13.83 14.90 -12.99
CA ALA A 252 -14.03 16.32 -13.27
C ALA A 252 -12.73 17.03 -13.65
N PHE A 253 -11.64 16.74 -12.91
CA PHE A 253 -10.30 17.26 -13.21
C PHE A 253 -9.77 16.70 -14.52
N THR A 254 -9.85 15.38 -14.72
CA THR A 254 -9.33 14.72 -15.92
C THR A 254 -9.93 15.30 -17.19
N LEU A 255 -11.26 15.45 -17.24
CA LEU A 255 -11.94 16.06 -18.36
C LEU A 255 -11.60 17.55 -18.49
N GLY A 256 -11.58 18.29 -17.38
CA GLY A 256 -11.27 19.73 -17.38
C GLY A 256 -9.87 20.03 -17.93
N TYR A 257 -8.86 19.28 -17.52
CA TYR A 257 -7.50 19.44 -18.04
C TYR A 257 -7.41 19.13 -19.54
N ALA A 258 -8.08 18.07 -20.00
CA ALA A 258 -8.12 17.73 -21.42
C ALA A 258 -8.74 18.86 -22.26
N MET A 259 -9.85 19.45 -21.79
CA MET A 259 -10.50 20.59 -22.45
C MET A 259 -9.59 21.82 -22.46
N MET A 260 -8.99 22.19 -21.32
CA MET A 260 -8.09 23.35 -21.24
C MET A 260 -6.88 23.23 -22.19
N ASN A 261 -6.25 22.06 -22.23
CA ASN A 261 -5.11 21.84 -23.13
C ASN A 261 -5.55 21.79 -24.60
N ALA A 262 -6.70 21.21 -24.91
CA ALA A 262 -7.25 21.23 -26.28
C ALA A 262 -7.51 22.66 -26.76
N ASP A 263 -8.09 23.52 -25.92
CA ASP A 263 -8.33 24.93 -26.24
C ASP A 263 -7.02 25.69 -26.46
N ILE A 264 -6.01 25.47 -25.60
CA ILE A 264 -4.66 26.05 -25.75
C ILE A 264 -4.04 25.62 -27.09
N ILE A 265 -4.12 24.32 -27.44
CA ILE A 265 -3.61 23.78 -28.71
C ILE A 265 -4.34 24.35 -29.93
N SER A 266 -5.66 24.53 -29.85
CA SER A 266 -6.45 25.14 -30.92
C SER A 266 -6.05 26.59 -31.18
N MET A 267 -5.80 27.36 -30.12
CA MET A 267 -5.28 28.74 -30.21
C MET A 267 -3.85 28.78 -30.76
N ILE A 268 -2.98 27.85 -30.35
CA ILE A 268 -1.61 27.70 -30.86
C ILE A 268 -1.59 27.55 -32.39
N SER A 269 -2.54 26.81 -32.94
CA SER A 269 -2.62 26.47 -34.38
C SER A 269 -3.11 27.62 -35.26
N SER A 270 -3.56 28.72 -34.68
CA SER A 270 -4.18 29.85 -35.39
C SER A 270 -3.19 30.90 -35.92
N SER A 271 -1.97 30.99 -35.38
CA SER A 271 -0.92 31.87 -35.96
C SER A 271 0.49 31.44 -35.56
N LEU A 272 1.41 31.40 -36.54
CA LEU A 272 2.76 30.82 -36.41
C LEU A 272 3.65 31.52 -35.37
N SER A 273 3.46 32.83 -35.15
CA SER A 273 4.19 33.61 -34.13
C SER A 273 3.63 33.41 -32.70
N LEU A 274 2.32 33.15 -32.59
CA LEU A 274 1.65 32.81 -31.33
C LEU A 274 1.89 31.36 -30.93
N THR A 275 2.15 30.47 -31.91
CA THR A 275 2.42 29.04 -31.72
C THR A 275 3.58 28.81 -30.76
N SER A 276 4.74 29.44 -30.97
CA SER A 276 5.91 29.25 -30.10
C SER A 276 5.72 29.86 -28.70
N TYR A 277 4.99 30.98 -28.60
CA TYR A 277 4.68 31.63 -27.32
C TYR A 277 3.71 30.80 -26.47
N LEU A 278 2.61 30.31 -27.08
CA LEU A 278 1.59 29.53 -26.37
C LEU A 278 1.99 28.06 -26.16
N ALA A 279 2.81 27.46 -27.03
CA ALA A 279 3.38 26.13 -26.78
C ALA A 279 4.25 26.11 -25.50
N SER A 280 4.90 27.23 -25.16
CA SER A 280 5.62 27.39 -23.89
C SER A 280 4.70 27.52 -22.64
N LYS A 281 3.38 27.65 -22.85
CA LYS A 281 2.35 27.85 -21.83
C LYS A 281 1.45 26.62 -21.62
N GLU A 282 1.72 25.50 -22.30
CA GLU A 282 1.00 24.25 -22.03
C GLU A 282 1.18 23.87 -20.56
N ILE A 283 0.06 23.54 -19.91
CA ILE A 283 0.05 23.18 -18.49
C ILE A 283 0.38 21.69 -18.38
N GLU A 284 1.51 21.38 -17.76
CA GLU A 284 1.92 20.00 -17.50
C GLU A 284 1.10 19.44 -16.33
N VAL A 285 0.14 18.56 -16.62
CA VAL A 285 -0.70 17.93 -15.60
C VAL A 285 -0.12 16.58 -15.19
N LYS A 286 0.15 16.42 -13.89
CA LYS A 286 0.68 15.21 -13.26
C LYS A 286 -0.35 14.64 -12.31
N GLN A 287 -1.06 13.64 -12.80
CA GLN A 287 -2.05 12.89 -12.05
C GLN A 287 -1.39 11.83 -11.18
N ILE A 288 -1.73 11.76 -9.88
CA ILE A 288 -1.15 10.77 -8.96
C ILE A 288 -1.62 9.35 -9.34
N THR A 289 -0.89 8.34 -8.89
CA THR A 289 -1.31 6.95 -9.07
C THR A 289 -2.66 6.73 -8.35
N PRO A 290 -3.66 6.12 -9.01
CA PRO A 290 -4.94 5.84 -8.38
C PRO A 290 -4.79 5.13 -7.03
N PHE A 291 -5.58 5.55 -6.04
CA PHE A 291 -5.55 5.01 -4.68
C PHE A 291 -4.22 5.20 -3.93
N ALA A 292 -3.32 6.09 -4.38
CA ALA A 292 -2.10 6.44 -3.67
C ALA A 292 -2.15 7.86 -3.06
N PRO A 293 -3.08 8.13 -2.11
CA PRO A 293 -3.32 9.48 -1.56
C PRO A 293 -2.05 10.12 -0.98
N TRP A 294 -1.15 9.32 -0.40
CA TRP A 294 0.11 9.81 0.15
C TRP A 294 1.03 10.50 -0.87
N GLN A 295 0.88 10.24 -2.18
CA GLN A 295 1.59 11.00 -3.22
C GLN A 295 1.10 12.47 -3.29
N GLY A 296 -0.14 12.71 -2.90
CA GLY A 296 -0.79 14.01 -2.74
C GLY A 296 -0.67 14.64 -1.35
N GLY A 297 0.08 14.03 -0.43
CA GLY A 297 0.11 14.43 1.00
C GLY A 297 0.48 15.90 1.28
N VAL A 298 1.07 16.60 0.29
CA VAL A 298 1.33 18.04 0.36
C VAL A 298 0.05 18.85 0.43
N TYR A 299 -0.92 18.59 -0.45
CA TYR A 299 -2.20 19.29 -0.43
C TYR A 299 -3.17 18.67 0.57
N GLU A 300 -3.15 17.35 0.80
CA GLU A 300 -4.00 16.70 1.82
C GLU A 300 -3.77 17.27 3.23
N ARG A 301 -2.52 17.58 3.58
CA ARG A 301 -2.21 18.22 4.86
C ARG A 301 -2.84 19.61 4.97
N ILE A 302 -2.76 20.40 3.90
CA ILE A 302 -3.40 21.72 3.87
C ILE A 302 -4.91 21.57 3.92
N VAL A 303 -5.48 20.57 3.24
CA VAL A 303 -6.90 20.24 3.30
C VAL A 303 -7.33 19.96 4.74
N GLY A 304 -6.54 19.16 5.47
CA GLY A 304 -6.76 18.90 6.89
C GLY A 304 -6.78 20.18 7.74
N ILE A 305 -5.78 21.05 7.56
CA ILE A 305 -5.67 22.32 8.29
C ILE A 305 -6.89 23.20 8.03
N VAL A 306 -7.27 23.42 6.77
CA VAL A 306 -8.44 24.26 6.42
C VAL A 306 -9.73 23.66 6.99
N LYS A 307 -9.90 22.33 6.92
CA LYS A 307 -11.10 21.67 7.50
C LYS A 307 -11.17 21.86 9.00
N ASN A 308 -10.08 21.58 9.70
CA ASN A 308 -10.00 21.73 11.15
C ASN A 308 -10.30 23.18 11.55
N LEU A 309 -9.64 24.12 10.88
CA LEU A 309 -9.82 25.54 11.05
C LEU A 309 -11.30 25.94 10.86
N PHE A 310 -11.87 25.61 9.70
CA PHE A 310 -13.23 26.00 9.36
C PHE A 310 -14.28 25.37 10.29
N TYR A 311 -14.29 24.04 10.43
CA TYR A 311 -15.34 23.34 11.19
C TYR A 311 -15.28 23.63 12.70
N LYS A 312 -14.08 23.86 13.27
CA LYS A 312 -13.98 24.24 14.68
C LYS A 312 -14.51 25.65 14.94
N SER A 313 -14.30 26.58 14.01
CA SER A 313 -14.81 27.95 14.16
C SER A 313 -16.32 28.04 13.97
N ILE A 314 -16.89 27.40 12.95
CA ILE A 314 -18.35 27.48 12.72
C ILE A 314 -19.16 26.62 13.69
N GLY A 315 -18.59 25.53 14.21
CA GLY A 315 -19.28 24.56 15.04
C GLY A 315 -20.53 23.97 14.37
N ARG A 316 -21.72 24.33 14.88
CA ARG A 316 -23.03 23.88 14.36
C ARG A 316 -23.77 24.95 13.54
N LEU A 317 -23.16 26.12 13.34
CA LEU A 317 -23.79 27.20 12.59
C LEU A 317 -23.94 26.83 11.12
N GLN A 318 -25.09 27.18 10.53
CA GLN A 318 -25.33 27.07 9.09
C GLN A 318 -25.29 28.46 8.47
N LEU A 319 -24.29 28.68 7.63
CA LEU A 319 -24.03 29.94 6.97
C LEU A 319 -24.61 29.93 5.55
N SER A 320 -24.98 31.10 5.05
CA SER A 320 -25.33 31.33 3.65
C SER A 320 -24.11 31.17 2.73
N TYR A 321 -24.34 31.08 1.43
CA TYR A 321 -23.27 30.91 0.45
C TYR A 321 -22.19 32.01 0.54
N VAL A 322 -22.62 33.27 0.63
CA VAL A 322 -21.73 34.44 0.66
C VAL A 322 -20.94 34.50 1.97
N GLU A 323 -21.55 34.09 3.08
CA GLU A 323 -20.86 33.95 4.37
C GLU A 323 -19.78 32.86 4.33
N VAL A 324 -20.10 31.69 3.75
CA VAL A 324 -19.10 30.63 3.57
C VAL A 324 -17.97 31.09 2.66
N GLU A 325 -18.27 31.78 1.56
CA GLU A 325 -17.27 32.36 0.67
C GLU A 325 -16.36 33.36 1.40
N THR A 326 -16.95 34.25 2.20
CA THR A 326 -16.20 35.24 2.98
C THR A 326 -15.26 34.56 3.99
N LEU A 327 -15.78 33.61 4.78
CA LEU A 327 -14.95 32.87 5.74
C LEU A 327 -13.87 32.03 5.06
N MET A 328 -14.12 31.46 3.87
CA MET A 328 -13.09 30.75 3.10
C MET A 328 -11.96 31.67 2.66
N ILE A 329 -12.28 32.89 2.21
CA ILE A 329 -11.27 33.90 1.85
C ILE A 329 -10.47 34.33 3.09
N GLU A 330 -11.11 34.48 4.25
CA GLU A 330 -10.41 34.77 5.51
C GLU A 330 -9.53 33.59 5.95
N CYS A 331 -10.01 32.35 5.84
CA CYS A 331 -9.21 31.14 6.10
C CYS A 331 -7.97 31.10 5.20
N GLU A 332 -8.12 31.42 3.90
CA GLU A 332 -6.99 31.55 2.97
C GLU A 332 -5.98 32.58 3.48
N GLY A 333 -6.46 33.75 3.92
CA GLY A 333 -5.61 34.81 4.45
C GLY A 333 -4.85 34.42 5.73
N ILE A 334 -5.51 33.75 6.66
CA ILE A 334 -4.92 33.25 7.92
C ILE A 334 -3.83 32.23 7.60
N ILE A 335 -4.13 31.24 6.75
CA ILE A 335 -3.19 30.20 6.38
C ILE A 335 -1.99 30.79 5.63
N ASN A 336 -2.21 31.77 4.76
CA ASN A 336 -1.12 32.45 4.05
C ASN A 336 -0.31 33.41 4.91
N SER A 337 -0.80 33.78 6.09
CA SER A 337 -0.09 34.60 7.08
C SER A 337 0.74 33.77 8.06
N ARG A 338 0.78 32.45 7.90
CA ARG A 338 1.55 31.57 8.79
C ARG A 338 3.05 31.70 8.60
N PRO A 339 3.87 31.62 9.65
CA PRO A 339 5.32 31.61 9.51
C PRO A 339 5.80 30.29 8.85
N ILE A 340 6.67 30.40 7.85
CA ILE A 340 7.41 29.27 7.24
C ILE A 340 8.78 29.14 7.89
N THR A 341 9.41 30.25 8.27
CA THR A 341 10.66 30.29 9.03
C THR A 341 10.39 30.35 10.52
N ALA A 342 11.43 30.14 11.34
CA ALA A 342 11.32 30.32 12.78
C ALA A 342 10.82 31.74 13.12
N ASN A 343 10.01 31.85 14.17
CA ASN A 343 9.60 33.13 14.70
C ASN A 343 10.79 33.87 15.32
N SER A 344 10.81 35.19 15.15
CA SER A 344 11.71 36.13 15.80
C SER A 344 11.69 35.89 17.31
N ILE A 345 12.83 35.64 17.93
CA ILE A 345 12.97 35.48 19.39
C ILE A 345 13.49 36.78 20.00
N SER A 346 14.39 37.46 19.29
CA SER A 346 14.94 38.77 19.62
C SER A 346 14.37 39.88 18.73
N ILE A 347 14.45 41.13 19.18
CA ILE A 347 14.13 42.34 18.41
C ILE A 347 15.09 42.52 17.21
N SER A 348 16.29 41.94 17.30
CA SER A 348 17.28 41.94 16.22
C SER A 348 17.01 40.90 15.14
N ASP A 349 16.11 39.94 15.37
CA ASP A 349 15.86 38.87 14.43
C ASP A 349 14.97 39.37 13.28
N THR A 350 15.15 38.78 12.10
CA THR A 350 14.28 39.08 10.96
C THR A 350 12.88 38.52 11.21
N ALA A 351 11.85 39.30 10.85
CA ALA A 351 10.46 38.84 10.91
C ALA A 351 10.29 37.51 10.15
N ALA A 352 9.46 36.62 10.69
CA ALA A 352 9.24 35.32 10.07
C ALA A 352 8.63 35.48 8.68
N ILE A 353 9.20 34.80 7.70
CA ILE A 353 8.72 34.81 6.32
C ILE A 353 7.43 33.99 6.24
N ARG A 354 6.37 34.58 5.68
CA ARG A 354 5.06 33.97 5.49
C ARG A 354 4.81 33.67 4.00
N PRO A 355 3.91 32.73 3.66
CA PRO A 355 3.56 32.46 2.26
C PRO A 355 3.05 33.70 1.52
N ILE A 356 2.32 34.58 2.22
CA ILE A 356 1.82 35.84 1.65
C ILE A 356 2.94 36.79 1.23
N ASP A 357 4.08 36.81 1.94
CA ASP A 357 5.17 37.74 1.67
C ASP A 357 5.83 37.47 0.30
N PHE A 358 5.69 36.26 -0.24
CA PHE A 358 6.12 35.93 -1.61
C PHE A 358 5.16 36.41 -2.69
N MET A 359 3.88 36.65 -2.35
CA MET A 359 2.86 37.09 -3.29
C MET A 359 2.65 38.60 -3.23
N LEU A 360 2.55 39.12 -2.01
CA LEU A 360 2.33 40.52 -1.66
C LEU A 360 3.23 40.82 -0.45
N PRO A 361 4.47 41.28 -0.67
CA PRO A 361 5.38 41.63 0.40
C PRO A 361 4.74 42.63 1.37
N GLN A 362 4.84 42.39 2.68
CA GLN A 362 4.30 43.26 3.74
C GLN A 362 2.77 43.42 3.75
N ALA A 363 2.02 42.56 3.06
CA ALA A 363 0.57 42.65 3.08
C ALA A 363 -0.03 42.43 4.47
N GLU A 364 -0.91 43.34 4.88
CA GLU A 364 -1.82 43.19 6.01
C GLU A 364 -3.16 42.69 5.49
N LEU A 365 -3.47 41.41 5.76
CA LEU A 365 -4.70 40.75 5.29
C LEU A 365 -5.89 40.95 6.25
N SER A 366 -5.81 41.92 7.15
CA SER A 366 -6.85 42.23 8.14
C SER A 366 -7.31 43.66 8.05
N ILE A 367 -8.61 43.85 7.80
CA ILE A 367 -9.28 45.12 8.02
C ILE A 367 -9.45 45.30 9.54
N PRO A 368 -8.96 46.40 10.15
CA PRO A 368 -9.17 46.66 11.56
C PRO A 368 -10.64 47.01 11.82
N ASN A 369 -11.39 46.10 12.46
CA ASN A 369 -12.77 46.34 12.90
C ASN A 369 -12.86 46.88 14.35
N ASN A 370 -11.78 47.49 14.86
CA ASN A 370 -11.69 47.94 16.25
C ASN A 370 -12.77 48.98 16.59
N LEU A 371 -13.68 48.57 17.47
CA LEU A 371 -14.75 49.37 18.05
C LEU A 371 -14.25 50.38 19.10
N GLU A 372 -13.06 50.17 19.67
CA GLU A 372 -12.62 50.85 20.90
C GLU A 372 -12.11 52.28 20.69
N ASN A 373 -11.77 52.67 19.45
CA ASN A 373 -11.17 53.98 19.17
C ASN A 373 -12.13 55.03 18.60
N ARG A 374 -13.45 54.85 18.68
CA ARG A 374 -14.41 55.84 18.11
C ARG A 374 -15.15 56.64 19.17
N THR A 375 -14.77 57.91 19.27
CA THR A 375 -15.50 58.99 19.93
C THR A 375 -16.84 59.23 19.22
N SER A 376 -17.92 58.82 19.90
CA SER A 376 -19.28 59.39 19.86
C SER A 376 -19.78 59.97 18.52
N THR A 377 -20.47 59.16 17.72
CA THR A 377 -21.52 59.64 16.78
C THR A 377 -22.74 58.72 16.89
N LYS A 378 -23.95 59.29 16.78
CA LYS A 378 -25.21 58.52 16.88
C LYS A 378 -25.30 57.50 15.74
N ILE A 379 -25.12 56.23 16.07
CA ILE A 379 -25.17 55.10 15.13
C ILE A 379 -26.63 54.82 14.77
N GLY A 380 -26.96 54.75 13.48
CA GLY A 380 -28.30 54.36 13.00
C GLY A 380 -28.60 52.87 13.26
N VAL A 381 -29.88 52.48 13.31
CA VAL A 381 -30.30 51.09 13.63
C VAL A 381 -29.71 50.06 12.66
N THR A 382 -29.69 50.36 11.36
CA THR A 382 -29.12 49.50 10.31
C THR A 382 -27.61 49.32 10.46
N GLU A 383 -26.90 50.40 10.83
CA GLU A 383 -25.46 50.36 11.09
C GLU A 383 -25.16 49.54 12.35
N LYS A 384 -25.98 49.66 13.40
CA LYS A 384 -25.84 48.87 14.63
C LYS A 384 -26.00 47.38 14.36
N GLN A 385 -27.05 46.97 13.64
CA GLN A 385 -27.29 45.56 13.29
C GLN A 385 -26.19 44.99 12.39
N THR A 386 -25.75 45.75 11.38
CA THR A 386 -24.65 45.35 10.50
C THR A 386 -23.35 45.18 11.28
N ARG A 387 -23.07 46.08 12.23
CA ARG A 387 -21.88 46.00 13.10
C ARG A 387 -21.94 44.84 14.08
N GLU A 388 -23.10 44.53 14.65
CA GLU A 388 -23.27 43.35 15.51
C GLU A 388 -23.02 42.05 14.72
N TYR A 389 -23.51 42.00 13.49
CA TYR A 389 -23.27 40.90 12.56
C TYR A 389 -21.79 40.78 12.16
N LEU A 390 -21.14 41.88 11.77
CA LEU A 390 -19.70 41.90 11.46
C LEU A 390 -18.85 41.51 12.69
N LYS A 391 -19.23 41.97 13.90
CA LYS A 391 -18.59 41.58 15.15
C LYS A 391 -18.68 40.08 15.40
N HIS A 392 -19.81 39.46 15.03
CA HIS A 392 -19.93 38.00 15.11
C HIS A 392 -18.94 37.30 14.15
N LEU A 393 -18.81 37.77 12.91
CA LEU A 393 -17.81 37.26 11.96
C LEU A 393 -16.37 37.50 12.44
N ASP A 394 -16.08 38.66 13.01
CA ASP A 394 -14.76 38.97 13.60
C ASP A 394 -14.41 38.02 14.74
N ASN A 395 -15.38 37.69 15.60
CA ASN A 395 -15.15 36.70 16.67
C ASN A 395 -14.83 35.31 16.09
N LEU A 396 -15.53 34.90 15.03
CA LEU A 396 -15.20 33.64 14.32
C LEU A 396 -13.79 33.70 13.72
N ARG A 397 -13.40 34.84 13.16
CA ARG A 397 -12.06 35.09 12.63
C ARG A 397 -10.97 35.00 13.70
N VAL A 398 -11.19 35.55 14.90
CA VAL A 398 -10.23 35.41 16.02
C VAL A 398 -10.13 33.95 16.45
N GLN A 399 -11.25 33.23 16.52
CA GLN A 399 -11.24 31.80 16.83
C GLN A 399 -10.51 30.97 15.76
N LEU A 400 -10.66 31.33 14.48
CA LEU A 400 -9.88 30.73 13.38
C LEU A 400 -8.38 30.89 13.68
N TRP A 401 -7.93 32.10 14.01
CA TRP A 401 -6.53 32.36 14.37
C TRP A 401 -6.04 31.50 15.55
N ASP A 402 -6.81 31.38 16.61
CA ASP A 402 -6.45 30.61 17.80
C ASP A 402 -6.32 29.11 17.51
N GLU A 403 -7.27 28.53 16.76
CA GLU A 403 -7.22 27.11 16.41
C GLU A 403 -6.08 26.79 15.45
N PHE A 404 -5.82 27.67 14.47
CA PHE A 404 -4.66 27.55 13.61
C PHE A 404 -3.35 27.55 14.42
N TYR A 405 -3.22 28.47 15.39
CA TYR A 405 -2.04 28.56 16.23
C TYR A 405 -1.83 27.27 17.04
N LYS A 406 -2.88 26.70 17.65
CA LYS A 406 -2.80 25.43 18.40
C LYS A 406 -2.35 24.26 17.52
N GLU A 407 -2.89 24.14 16.31
CA GLU A 407 -2.55 23.06 15.38
C GLU A 407 -1.08 23.11 14.93
N MET A 408 -0.54 24.31 14.70
CA MET A 408 0.86 24.49 14.28
C MET A 408 1.87 24.07 15.35
N TYR A 409 1.62 24.36 16.64
CA TYR A 409 2.54 24.00 17.73
C TYR A 409 2.44 22.54 18.16
N THR A 410 1.26 21.92 18.03
CA THR A 410 1.04 20.51 18.38
C THR A 410 1.45 19.54 17.25
N GLY A 411 1.55 19.99 16.00
CA GLY A 411 1.86 19.17 14.82
C GLY A 411 3.34 18.76 14.62
N LYS A 412 4.23 18.92 15.62
CA LYS A 412 5.68 18.66 15.49
C LYS A 412 6.12 17.19 15.34
N GLN A 413 5.19 16.25 15.19
CA GLN A 413 5.55 14.84 14.95
C GLN A 413 5.50 14.55 13.45
N ALA A 414 6.66 14.59 12.79
CA ALA A 414 6.81 13.95 11.50
C ALA A 414 6.41 12.47 11.67
N PRO A 415 5.57 11.91 10.78
CA PRO A 415 5.15 10.51 10.91
C PRO A 415 6.39 9.61 10.86
N THR A 416 6.66 8.92 11.96
CA THR A 416 7.70 7.90 12.04
C THR A 416 7.26 6.73 11.17
N TYR A 417 7.96 6.50 10.06
CA TYR A 417 7.63 5.40 9.15
C TYR A 417 8.01 4.06 9.79
N ASN A 418 7.10 3.08 9.73
CA ASN A 418 7.36 1.74 10.24
C ASN A 418 7.93 0.86 9.12
N ASP A 419 9.25 0.68 9.11
CA ASP A 419 9.98 -0.10 8.10
C ASP A 419 9.62 -1.60 8.09
N LYS A 420 8.90 -2.14 9.07
CA LYS A 420 8.87 -3.61 9.30
C LYS A 420 7.75 -4.37 8.58
N ALA A 421 6.87 -3.71 7.83
CA ALA A 421 5.64 -4.32 7.28
C ALA A 421 5.67 -4.52 5.75
N HIS A 422 6.78 -4.98 5.17
CA HIS A 422 6.89 -5.20 3.73
C HIS A 422 7.51 -6.56 3.37
N CYS A 423 7.29 -7.00 2.13
CA CYS A 423 7.90 -8.16 1.53
C CYS A 423 9.29 -7.81 0.96
N SER A 424 10.25 -8.72 1.08
CA SER A 424 11.61 -8.61 0.54
C SER A 424 11.71 -8.90 -0.96
N VAL A 425 10.69 -9.54 -1.55
CA VAL A 425 10.67 -9.88 -2.98
C VAL A 425 10.64 -8.59 -3.80
N LYS A 426 11.52 -8.48 -4.80
CA LYS A 426 11.52 -7.35 -5.74
C LYS A 426 10.43 -7.54 -6.81
N PRO A 427 9.75 -6.47 -7.26
CA PRO A 427 8.80 -6.58 -8.36
C PRO A 427 9.51 -6.97 -9.66
N GLN A 428 8.89 -7.85 -10.44
CA GLN A 428 9.33 -8.16 -11.80
C GLN A 428 8.13 -8.21 -12.74
N LEU A 429 8.43 -8.16 -14.04
CA LEU A 429 7.43 -8.38 -15.09
C LEU A 429 6.82 -9.77 -14.93
N ASN A 430 5.53 -9.89 -15.26
CA ASN A 430 4.72 -11.10 -15.16
C ASN A 430 4.45 -11.65 -13.76
N HIS A 431 4.94 -11.02 -12.69
CA HIS A 431 4.58 -11.43 -11.33
C HIS A 431 3.06 -11.36 -11.10
N VAL A 432 2.49 -12.44 -10.56
CA VAL A 432 1.12 -12.47 -10.04
C VAL A 432 1.09 -11.88 -8.63
N VAL A 433 0.20 -10.92 -8.45
CA VAL A 433 0.02 -10.15 -7.22
C VAL A 433 -1.44 -10.11 -6.81
N LEU A 434 -1.69 -10.06 -5.50
CA LEU A 434 -3.01 -9.72 -4.96
C LEU A 434 -3.12 -8.20 -4.84
N VAL A 435 -4.17 -7.62 -5.42
CA VAL A 435 -4.35 -6.17 -5.48
C VAL A 435 -5.25 -5.69 -4.36
N LYS A 436 -4.68 -4.93 -3.42
CA LYS A 436 -5.42 -4.35 -2.29
C LYS A 436 -6.55 -3.46 -2.80
N THR A 437 -7.78 -3.82 -2.47
CA THR A 437 -8.98 -3.07 -2.83
C THR A 437 -9.60 -2.48 -1.55
N PRO A 438 -9.73 -1.15 -1.44
CA PRO A 438 -10.37 -0.51 -0.29
C PRO A 438 -11.81 -1.03 -0.09
N ASN A 439 -12.28 -1.06 1.15
CA ASN A 439 -13.67 -1.44 1.52
C ASN A 439 -14.10 -2.86 1.10
N VAL A 440 -13.17 -3.70 0.65
CA VAL A 440 -13.40 -5.10 0.30
C VAL A 440 -12.55 -5.98 1.21
N SER A 441 -13.15 -7.03 1.77
CA SER A 441 -12.41 -8.00 2.58
C SER A 441 -11.30 -8.67 1.76
N ARG A 442 -10.15 -8.89 2.39
CA ARG A 442 -8.92 -9.34 1.73
C ARG A 442 -9.05 -10.58 0.84
N TYR A 443 -9.88 -11.55 1.23
CA TYR A 443 -10.10 -12.77 0.45
C TYR A 443 -10.85 -12.54 -0.88
N ARG A 444 -11.48 -11.37 -1.07
CA ARG A 444 -12.14 -10.96 -2.33
C ARG A 444 -11.29 -10.02 -3.17
N TRP A 445 -10.05 -9.74 -2.75
CA TRP A 445 -9.16 -8.90 -3.54
C TRP A 445 -8.83 -9.57 -4.88
N PRO A 446 -8.84 -8.82 -5.99
CA PRO A 446 -8.58 -9.39 -7.30
C PRO A 446 -7.10 -9.74 -7.46
N LEU A 447 -6.86 -10.79 -8.23
CA LEU A 447 -5.53 -11.12 -8.74
C LEU A 447 -5.18 -10.20 -9.91
N GLY A 448 -3.92 -9.80 -9.97
CA GLY A 448 -3.37 -9.00 -11.05
C GLY A 448 -2.03 -9.57 -11.51
N ARG A 449 -1.68 -9.33 -12.77
CA ARG A 449 -0.36 -9.65 -13.32
C ARG A 449 0.36 -8.38 -13.72
N ILE A 450 1.60 -8.19 -13.26
CA ILE A 450 2.41 -7.01 -13.61
C ILE A 450 2.77 -7.08 -15.10
N ILE A 451 2.36 -6.06 -15.87
CA ILE A 451 2.67 -5.94 -17.31
C ILE A 451 3.81 -4.94 -17.54
N LYS A 452 3.92 -3.91 -16.70
CA LYS A 452 4.92 -2.86 -16.85
C LYS A 452 5.34 -2.27 -15.51
N LEU A 453 6.65 -2.12 -15.31
CA LEU A 453 7.24 -1.42 -14.17
C LEU A 453 7.38 0.06 -14.54
N LEU A 454 6.98 0.97 -13.65
CA LEU A 454 7.08 2.42 -13.87
C LEU A 454 8.14 2.99 -12.91
N PRO A 455 9.42 3.05 -13.33
CA PRO A 455 10.45 3.69 -12.54
C PRO A 455 10.24 5.21 -12.51
N SER A 456 10.48 5.80 -11.35
CA SER A 456 10.54 7.24 -11.15
C SER A 456 11.90 7.78 -11.65
N THR A 457 12.08 9.11 -11.68
CA THR A 457 13.31 9.77 -12.17
C THR A 457 14.57 9.38 -11.39
N ASP A 458 14.41 8.95 -10.14
CA ASP A 458 15.44 8.43 -9.25
C ASP A 458 15.68 6.92 -9.38
N GLY A 459 15.12 6.27 -10.41
CA GLY A 459 15.28 4.84 -10.70
C GLY A 459 14.44 3.89 -9.84
N HIS A 460 13.80 4.39 -8.77
CA HIS A 460 12.97 3.58 -7.87
C HIS A 460 11.58 3.31 -8.47
N ILE A 461 11.11 2.07 -8.35
CA ILE A 461 9.77 1.67 -8.81
C ILE A 461 8.75 1.96 -7.69
N ARG A 462 7.83 2.89 -7.96
CA ARG A 462 6.76 3.28 -7.01
C ARG A 462 5.37 2.85 -7.46
N SER A 463 5.15 2.77 -8.76
CA SER A 463 3.91 2.27 -9.36
C SER A 463 4.21 1.24 -10.45
N VAL A 464 3.21 0.41 -10.73
CA VAL A 464 3.24 -0.58 -11.80
C VAL A 464 1.90 -0.61 -12.52
N ARG A 465 1.94 -0.96 -13.81
CA ARG A 465 0.75 -1.27 -14.61
C ARG A 465 0.50 -2.77 -14.56
N LEU A 466 -0.73 -3.15 -14.26
CA LEU A 466 -1.11 -4.54 -14.07
C LEU A 466 -2.41 -4.88 -14.78
N LYS A 467 -2.51 -6.12 -15.26
CA LYS A 467 -3.72 -6.69 -15.85
C LYS A 467 -4.54 -7.33 -14.74
N CYS A 468 -5.71 -6.77 -14.45
CA CYS A 468 -6.71 -7.37 -13.58
C CYS A 468 -7.91 -7.79 -14.42
N LYS A 469 -8.12 -9.10 -14.59
CA LYS A 469 -9.16 -9.64 -15.48
C LYS A 469 -8.99 -9.07 -16.91
N ASN A 470 -9.95 -8.26 -17.36
CA ASN A 470 -9.95 -7.63 -18.69
C ASN A 470 -9.49 -6.17 -18.68
N ALA A 471 -9.18 -5.59 -17.51
CA ALA A 471 -8.80 -4.19 -17.38
C ALA A 471 -7.31 -4.04 -17.06
N GLU A 472 -6.69 -3.03 -17.64
CA GLU A 472 -5.37 -2.55 -17.24
C GLU A 472 -5.53 -1.42 -16.22
N ILE A 473 -4.88 -1.58 -15.06
CA ILE A 473 -4.93 -0.58 -13.99
C ILE A 473 -3.52 -0.25 -13.51
N GLU A 474 -3.33 0.97 -13.02
CA GLU A 474 -2.10 1.38 -12.34
C GLU A 474 -2.30 1.33 -10.83
N ARG A 475 -1.33 0.78 -10.11
CA ARG A 475 -1.33 0.70 -8.64
C ARG A 475 0.05 0.95 -8.07
N ALA A 476 0.07 1.46 -6.83
CA ALA A 476 1.30 1.66 -6.10
C ALA A 476 1.81 0.36 -5.46
N MET A 477 3.12 0.28 -5.25
CA MET A 477 3.80 -0.94 -4.79
C MET A 477 3.29 -1.48 -3.45
N ASN A 478 3.05 -0.62 -2.46
CA ASN A 478 2.49 -0.99 -1.15
C ASN A 478 1.03 -1.50 -1.20
N GLN A 479 0.39 -1.49 -2.37
CA GLN A 479 -0.94 -2.05 -2.57
C GLN A 479 -0.91 -3.44 -3.18
N LEU A 480 0.28 -3.95 -3.51
CA LEU A 480 0.45 -5.20 -4.23
C LEU A 480 1.17 -6.20 -3.34
N ILE A 481 0.57 -7.38 -3.23
CA ILE A 481 1.11 -8.47 -2.42
C ILE A 481 1.62 -9.54 -3.39
N PRO A 482 2.94 -9.81 -3.44
CA PRO A 482 3.48 -10.87 -4.28
C PRO A 482 2.91 -12.23 -3.90
N LEU A 483 2.43 -12.96 -4.90
CA LEU A 483 2.06 -14.37 -4.74
C LEU A 483 3.13 -15.29 -5.32
N GLU A 484 3.92 -14.81 -6.29
CA GLU A 484 5.04 -15.56 -6.85
C GLU A 484 6.00 -16.07 -5.78
N LEU A 485 6.45 -17.30 -6.02
CA LEU A 485 7.54 -17.92 -5.28
C LEU A 485 8.84 -17.50 -5.98
N SER A 486 9.82 -17.02 -5.21
CA SER A 486 11.12 -16.72 -5.82
C SER A 486 11.76 -18.03 -6.28
N THR A 487 12.63 -17.99 -7.30
CA THR A 487 13.42 -19.18 -7.68
C THR A 487 14.22 -19.75 -6.52
N GLN A 488 14.64 -18.92 -5.56
CA GLN A 488 15.26 -19.38 -4.30
C GLN A 488 14.29 -20.14 -3.38
N ASP A 489 12.99 -19.85 -3.44
CA ASP A 489 11.96 -20.65 -2.75
C ASP A 489 11.68 -21.98 -3.48
N ILE A 490 11.99 -22.04 -4.79
CA ILE A 490 11.89 -23.23 -5.65
C ILE A 490 13.16 -24.07 -5.55
N ASP A 491 14.34 -23.49 -5.32
CA ASP A 491 15.58 -24.22 -5.06
C ASP A 491 15.51 -25.01 -3.74
N LEU A 492 14.60 -24.65 -2.82
CA LEU A 492 14.24 -25.55 -1.71
C LEU A 492 13.53 -26.83 -2.17
N TYR A 493 12.86 -26.81 -3.33
CA TYR A 493 12.29 -27.99 -3.99
C TYR A 493 13.27 -28.66 -4.98
N THR A 494 14.31 -27.96 -5.44
CA THR A 494 15.20 -28.41 -6.54
C THR A 494 16.68 -28.13 -6.34
N ASP A 495 17.20 -28.04 -5.11
CA ASP A 495 18.66 -28.17 -4.83
C ASP A 495 19.13 -29.63 -5.01
N THR A 496 18.78 -30.14 -6.18
CA THR A 496 19.51 -31.10 -7.02
C THR A 496 20.29 -30.28 -8.04
N THR A 497 21.18 -29.40 -7.60
CA THR A 497 22.22 -28.88 -8.48
C THR A 497 23.31 -29.94 -8.55
N VAL A 498 23.22 -30.71 -9.64
CA VAL A 498 24.30 -31.53 -10.18
C VAL A 498 25.55 -30.67 -10.33
N VAL A 499 26.60 -31.00 -9.60
CA VAL A 499 27.99 -30.84 -10.05
C VAL A 499 28.60 -32.22 -10.04
#